data_AF-A0A8J6TY27-F1
#
_entry.id   AF-A0A8J6TY27-F1
#
_cell.length_a   1.000
_cell.length_b   1.000
_cell.length_c   1.000
_cell.angle_alpha   90.00
_cell.angle_beta   90.00
_cell.angle_gamma   90.00
#
_symmetry.space_group_name_H-M   'P 1'
#
loop_
_entity.id
_entity.type
_entity.pdbx_description
1 polymer ?
#
loop_
_entity_poly.entity_id
_entity_poly.type
_entity_poly.pdbx_seq_one_letter_code
_entity_poly.pdbx_strand_id
1 'polypeptide(L)'
;MKAGLFLIYFSTICISLGYSQSFEDKIKEVYSFKIADLTAKDLEVKYKQLDNFWQELNADTTAYLPKVRKELVKTGYSSYFYFDMSSYLEMHSIRENDKRIIEKALKNIQWTELSTWELIEKLRDFSVSGIDVTDVTFQLLKQERVKIVNPDTGESFNQGKILAYLLLPLKRELYLKKIVAYFEQTTPESQRSIVTLLWMTNTTFGNSQLETIASTCKDIDVRSYASRLMKRFPPNDAELTAYKDVLPDVRKITLTGVYNNALFNWDSKSWDQLILCSKLMHYYVCVMD
;
A
#
# COMPACT_ATOMS: atom_id res chain seq x y z
N MET A 1 77.53 -23.52 -43.07
CA MET A 1 76.61 -24.09 -42.06
C MET A 1 76.09 -22.96 -41.17
N LYS A 2 74.85 -22.51 -41.37
CA LYS A 2 74.15 -21.59 -40.47
C LYS A 2 72.82 -22.27 -40.12
N ALA A 3 72.73 -22.81 -38.91
CA ALA A 3 71.49 -23.39 -38.38
C ALA A 3 70.67 -22.25 -37.73
N GLY A 4 69.47 -22.03 -38.26
CA GLY A 4 68.53 -21.04 -37.75
C GLY A 4 67.83 -21.54 -36.49
N LEU A 5 67.84 -20.72 -35.44
CA LEU A 5 67.03 -20.90 -34.24
C LEU A 5 65.58 -20.52 -34.57
N PHE A 6 64.65 -21.46 -34.43
CA PHE A 6 63.21 -21.19 -34.41
C PHE A 6 62.82 -20.79 -32.98
N LEU A 7 62.45 -19.53 -32.78
CA LEU A 7 61.87 -19.01 -31.54
C LEU A 7 60.36 -19.26 -31.59
N ILE A 8 59.87 -20.21 -30.80
CA ILE A 8 58.43 -20.47 -30.63
C ILE A 8 57.91 -19.49 -29.58
N TYR A 9 57.16 -18.48 -30.03
CA TYR A 9 56.40 -17.59 -29.15
C TYR A 9 55.21 -18.37 -28.58
N PHE A 10 55.29 -18.74 -27.30
CA PHE A 10 54.12 -19.16 -26.52
C PHE A 10 53.33 -17.91 -26.13
N SER A 11 52.23 -17.64 -26.83
CA SER A 11 51.24 -16.65 -26.42
C SER A 11 50.43 -17.22 -25.25
N THR A 12 50.72 -16.74 -24.05
CA THR A 12 49.91 -17.00 -22.85
C THR A 12 48.54 -16.36 -23.05
N ILE A 13 47.53 -17.15 -23.38
CA ILE A 13 46.13 -16.73 -23.38
C ILE A 13 45.72 -16.56 -21.92
N CYS A 14 45.71 -15.32 -21.44
CA CYS A 14 45.09 -14.96 -20.17
C CYS A 14 43.57 -15.11 -20.33
N ILE A 15 43.04 -16.26 -19.93
CA ILE A 15 41.60 -16.44 -19.74
C ILE A 15 41.24 -15.59 -18.51
N SER A 16 40.74 -14.38 -18.74
CA SER A 16 40.03 -13.62 -17.71
C SER A 16 38.76 -14.40 -17.38
N LEU A 17 38.82 -15.18 -16.30
CA LEU A 17 37.65 -15.66 -15.59
C LEU A 17 36.96 -14.42 -15.00
N GLY A 18 36.21 -13.71 -15.84
CA GLY A 18 35.29 -12.67 -15.40
C GLY A 18 34.26 -13.35 -14.53
N TYR A 19 34.41 -13.25 -13.21
CA TYR A 19 33.36 -13.61 -12.27
C TYR A 19 32.16 -12.72 -12.60
N SER A 20 31.19 -13.27 -13.31
CA SER A 20 29.89 -12.62 -13.49
C SER A 20 29.25 -12.56 -12.11
N GLN A 21 29.24 -11.36 -11.51
CA GLN A 21 28.53 -11.11 -10.26
C GLN A 21 27.07 -11.58 -10.43
N SER A 22 26.57 -12.36 -9.48
CA SER A 22 25.19 -12.82 -9.58
C SER A 22 24.23 -11.64 -9.39
N PHE A 23 23.06 -11.71 -10.00
CA PHE A 23 22.04 -10.67 -9.85
C PHE A 23 21.60 -10.49 -8.38
N GLU A 24 21.61 -11.59 -7.61
CA GLU A 24 21.36 -11.58 -6.16
C GLU A 24 22.43 -10.80 -5.39
N ASP A 25 23.72 -11.01 -5.70
CA ASP A 25 24.81 -10.27 -5.03
C ASP A 25 24.69 -8.78 -5.31
N LYS A 26 24.31 -8.41 -6.54
CA LYS A 26 24.10 -7.02 -6.92
C LYS A 26 22.91 -6.40 -6.16
N ILE A 27 21.81 -7.12 -5.98
CA ILE A 27 20.69 -6.67 -5.15
C ILE A 27 21.15 -6.43 -3.72
N LYS A 28 21.88 -7.38 -3.12
CA LYS A 28 22.37 -7.23 -1.75
C LYS A 28 23.26 -6.01 -1.61
N GLU A 29 24.15 -5.78 -2.57
CA GLU A 29 25.02 -4.60 -2.60
C GLU A 29 24.22 -3.28 -2.66
N VAL A 30 23.24 -3.20 -3.56
CA VAL A 30 22.45 -1.98 -3.77
C VAL A 30 21.48 -1.72 -2.60
N TYR A 31 20.79 -2.75 -2.12
CA TYR A 31 19.65 -2.64 -1.20
C TYR A 31 19.95 -2.96 0.27
N SER A 32 21.20 -3.21 0.68
CA SER A 32 21.60 -3.41 2.09
C SER A 32 21.56 -2.11 2.92
N PHE A 33 20.38 -1.52 3.06
CA PHE A 33 20.15 -0.35 3.93
C PHE A 33 18.68 -0.29 4.38
N LYS A 34 18.41 0.55 5.38
CA LYS A 34 17.05 0.94 5.79
C LYS A 34 16.92 2.44 5.61
N ILE A 35 15.87 2.92 4.95
CA ILE A 35 15.69 4.36 4.72
C ILE A 35 15.66 5.14 6.04
N ALA A 36 15.03 4.56 7.06
CA ALA A 36 14.93 5.16 8.40
C ALA A 36 16.30 5.41 9.09
N ASP A 37 17.36 4.71 8.68
CA ASP A 37 18.69 4.80 9.30
C ASP A 37 19.62 5.80 8.58
N LEU A 38 19.21 6.34 7.43
CA LEU A 38 20.06 7.15 6.57
C LEU A 38 19.87 8.66 6.82
N THR A 39 20.98 9.41 6.79
CA THR A 39 20.91 10.88 6.74
C THR A 39 20.55 11.35 5.33
N ALA A 40 20.16 12.63 5.18
CA ALA A 40 19.88 13.21 3.86
C ALA A 40 21.07 13.08 2.87
N LYS A 41 22.30 13.20 3.37
CA LYS A 41 23.52 13.03 2.56
C LYS A 41 23.72 11.58 2.14
N ASP A 42 23.47 10.62 3.03
CA ASP A 42 23.60 9.20 2.71
C ASP A 42 22.52 8.77 1.72
N LEU A 43 21.31 9.31 1.84
CA LEU A 43 20.22 9.13 0.88
C LEU A 43 20.63 9.61 -0.52
N GLU A 44 21.26 10.77 -0.65
CA GLU A 44 21.71 11.26 -1.97
C GLU A 44 22.70 10.29 -2.64
N VAL A 45 23.66 9.74 -1.88
CA VAL A 45 24.62 8.75 -2.38
C VAL A 45 23.90 7.47 -2.77
N LYS A 46 22.94 7.02 -1.95
CA LYS A 46 22.17 5.80 -2.20
C LYS A 46 21.25 5.93 -3.41
N TYR A 47 20.60 7.08 -3.61
CA TYR A 47 19.77 7.33 -4.78
C TYR A 47 20.59 7.27 -6.07
N LYS A 48 21.82 7.79 -6.10
CA LYS A 48 22.70 7.62 -7.28
C LYS A 48 23.01 6.14 -7.57
N GLN A 49 23.19 5.31 -6.54
CA GLN A 49 23.40 3.86 -6.72
C GLN A 49 22.14 3.16 -7.25
N LEU A 50 20.96 3.53 -6.73
CA LEU A 50 19.67 3.02 -7.18
C LEU A 50 19.38 3.43 -8.63
N ASP A 51 19.63 4.70 -8.99
CA ASP A 51 19.45 5.22 -10.34
C ASP A 51 20.30 4.44 -11.35
N ASN A 52 21.59 4.21 -11.03
CA ASN A 52 22.47 3.42 -11.89
C ASN A 52 21.96 1.97 -12.03
N PHE A 53 21.44 1.39 -10.96
CA PHE A 53 20.84 0.05 -11.01
C PHE A 53 19.62 0.03 -11.92
N TRP A 54 18.70 0.99 -11.77
CA TRP A 54 17.52 1.15 -12.61
C TRP A 54 17.86 1.37 -14.09
N GLN A 55 18.88 2.19 -14.39
CA GLN A 55 19.36 2.40 -15.76
C GLN A 55 19.82 1.08 -16.39
N GLU A 56 20.51 0.22 -15.64
CA GLU A 56 20.90 -1.10 -16.14
C GLU A 56 19.69 -2.01 -16.40
N LEU A 57 18.72 -2.05 -15.48
CA LEU A 57 17.48 -2.81 -15.68
C LEU A 57 16.72 -2.34 -16.94
N ASN A 58 16.71 -1.03 -17.17
CA ASN A 58 16.04 -0.40 -18.32
C ASN A 58 16.81 -0.56 -19.64
N ALA A 59 18.13 -0.75 -19.59
CA ALA A 59 18.93 -0.98 -20.79
C ALA A 59 18.60 -2.32 -21.46
N ASP A 60 18.20 -3.34 -20.69
CA ASP A 60 17.72 -4.62 -21.22
C ASP A 60 16.62 -5.23 -20.34
N THR A 61 15.43 -4.63 -20.39
CA THR A 61 14.26 -5.11 -19.65
C THR A 61 13.90 -6.56 -19.97
N THR A 62 14.16 -7.02 -21.19
CA THR A 62 13.88 -8.42 -21.60
C THR A 62 14.76 -9.40 -20.82
N ALA A 63 16.04 -9.08 -20.61
CA ALA A 63 16.95 -9.90 -19.83
C ALA A 63 16.73 -9.79 -18.31
N TYR A 64 16.39 -8.60 -17.80
CA TYR A 64 16.33 -8.35 -16.37
C TYR A 64 14.97 -8.62 -15.72
N LEU A 65 13.85 -8.39 -16.41
CA LEU A 65 12.53 -8.58 -15.81
C LEU A 65 12.27 -10.01 -15.31
N PRO A 66 12.70 -11.10 -16.00
CA PRO A 66 12.63 -12.46 -15.45
C PRO A 66 13.47 -12.63 -14.17
N LYS A 67 14.62 -11.97 -14.06
CA LYS A 67 15.46 -12.01 -12.86
C LYS A 67 14.79 -11.26 -11.70
N VAL A 68 14.22 -10.09 -11.95
CA VAL A 68 13.43 -9.33 -10.95
C VAL A 68 12.29 -10.19 -10.39
N ARG A 69 11.51 -10.86 -11.24
CA ARG A 69 10.44 -11.79 -10.80
C ARG A 69 10.96 -12.89 -9.87
N LYS A 70 12.12 -13.47 -10.21
CA LYS A 70 12.76 -14.54 -9.41
C LYS A 70 13.22 -14.05 -8.04
N GLU A 71 13.69 -12.80 -7.96
CA GLU A 71 14.19 -12.25 -6.71
C GLU A 71 13.07 -11.73 -5.80
N LEU A 72 12.00 -11.15 -6.36
CA LEU A 72 10.83 -10.69 -5.61
C LEU A 72 10.10 -11.80 -4.82
N VAL A 73 10.21 -13.06 -5.25
CA VAL A 73 9.62 -14.19 -4.52
C VAL A 73 10.50 -14.70 -3.37
N LYS A 74 11.75 -14.23 -3.24
CA LYS A 74 12.63 -14.59 -2.13
C LYS A 74 12.36 -13.72 -0.90
N THR A 75 12.65 -14.27 0.26
CA THR A 75 12.61 -13.56 1.55
C THR A 75 14.00 -13.09 1.96
N GLY A 76 14.09 -12.06 2.80
CA GLY A 76 15.34 -11.63 3.43
C GLY A 76 16.04 -10.45 2.77
N TYR A 77 15.41 -9.80 1.80
CA TYR A 77 15.84 -8.48 1.31
C TYR A 77 15.31 -7.36 2.20
N SER A 78 15.82 -6.14 2.02
CA SER A 78 15.32 -4.96 2.75
C SER A 78 13.91 -4.59 2.30
N SER A 79 13.17 -3.88 3.15
CA SER A 79 11.85 -3.35 2.79
C SER A 79 11.88 -2.47 1.54
N TYR A 80 12.96 -1.70 1.36
CA TYR A 80 13.13 -0.84 0.18
C TYR A 80 13.26 -1.65 -1.12
N PHE A 81 13.94 -2.79 -1.11
CA PHE A 81 13.99 -3.68 -2.28
C PHE A 81 12.58 -4.11 -2.72
N TYR A 82 11.75 -4.58 -1.79
CA TYR A 82 10.40 -5.05 -2.12
C TYR A 82 9.52 -3.93 -2.64
N PHE A 83 9.63 -2.73 -2.06
CA PHE A 83 8.94 -1.54 -2.56
C PHE A 83 9.39 -1.16 -3.97
N ASP A 84 10.70 -1.02 -4.17
CA ASP A 84 11.29 -0.49 -5.39
C ASP A 84 11.13 -1.48 -6.56
N MET A 85 11.44 -2.76 -6.35
CA MET A 85 11.32 -3.77 -7.41
C MET A 85 9.88 -4.18 -7.70
N SER A 86 8.95 -4.06 -6.73
CA SER A 86 7.52 -4.21 -7.03
C SER A 86 7.03 -3.07 -7.93
N SER A 87 7.51 -1.85 -7.67
CA SER A 87 7.21 -0.68 -8.51
C SER A 87 7.74 -0.86 -9.92
N TYR A 88 8.99 -1.31 -10.05
CA TYR A 88 9.59 -1.65 -11.33
C TYR A 88 8.80 -2.73 -12.08
N LEU A 89 8.44 -3.83 -11.40
CA LEU A 89 7.69 -4.92 -12.04
C LEU A 89 6.32 -4.46 -12.54
N GLU A 90 5.63 -3.61 -11.77
CA GLU A 90 4.34 -3.05 -12.16
C GLU A 90 4.45 -2.11 -13.38
N MET A 91 5.46 -1.23 -13.40
CA MET A 91 5.71 -0.33 -14.54
C MET A 91 5.97 -1.06 -15.86
N HIS A 92 6.58 -2.25 -15.79
CA HIS A 92 6.97 -3.03 -16.97
C HIS A 92 6.09 -4.25 -17.24
N SER A 93 5.03 -4.48 -16.44
CA SER A 93 4.12 -5.58 -16.70
C SER A 93 2.70 -5.39 -16.17
N ILE A 94 1.74 -5.66 -17.06
CA ILE A 94 0.30 -5.73 -16.75
C ILE A 94 -0.19 -7.17 -16.51
N ARG A 95 0.72 -8.16 -16.43
CA ARG A 95 0.34 -9.57 -16.29
C ARG A 95 -0.21 -9.84 -14.89
N GLU A 96 -1.34 -10.53 -14.82
CA GLU A 96 -1.94 -10.94 -13.54
C GLU A 96 -1.00 -11.80 -12.65
N ASN A 97 -0.12 -12.60 -13.27
CA ASN A 97 0.88 -13.34 -12.51
C ASN A 97 1.92 -12.42 -11.83
N ASP A 98 2.25 -11.30 -12.46
CA ASP A 98 3.21 -10.33 -11.92
C ASP A 98 2.59 -9.51 -10.79
N LYS A 99 1.30 -9.19 -10.88
CA LYS A 99 0.52 -8.65 -9.75
C LYS A 99 0.59 -9.58 -8.53
N ARG A 100 0.39 -10.88 -8.71
CA ARG A 100 0.52 -11.86 -7.60
C ARG A 100 1.93 -11.95 -7.03
N ILE A 101 2.97 -11.72 -7.83
CA ILE A 101 4.35 -11.64 -7.33
C ILE A 101 4.50 -10.38 -6.46
N ILE A 102 4.00 -9.24 -6.92
CA ILE A 102 3.98 -7.99 -6.15
C ILE A 102 3.26 -8.20 -4.82
N GLU A 103 2.03 -8.72 -4.83
CA GLU A 103 1.26 -8.99 -3.60
C GLU A 103 2.03 -9.82 -2.57
N LYS A 104 2.77 -10.83 -3.03
CA LYS A 104 3.62 -11.66 -2.15
C LYS A 104 4.83 -10.90 -1.64
N ALA A 105 5.48 -10.11 -2.50
CA ALA A 105 6.65 -9.31 -2.15
C ALA A 105 6.30 -8.25 -1.10
N LEU A 106 5.18 -7.55 -1.24
CA LEU A 106 4.73 -6.50 -0.33
C LEU A 106 4.60 -6.97 1.12
N LYS A 107 4.30 -8.26 1.36
CA LYS A 107 4.21 -8.82 2.73
C LYS A 107 5.53 -8.75 3.51
N ASN A 108 6.64 -8.64 2.80
CA ASN A 108 7.97 -8.56 3.40
C ASN A 108 8.38 -7.13 3.75
N ILE A 109 7.68 -6.11 3.25
CA ILE A 109 7.91 -4.71 3.64
C ILE A 109 7.59 -4.57 5.14
N GLN A 110 8.48 -3.93 5.88
CA GLN A 110 8.29 -3.51 7.26
C GLN A 110 8.14 -1.99 7.29
N TRP A 111 6.99 -1.50 7.77
CA TRP A 111 6.74 -0.05 7.84
C TRP A 111 7.79 0.70 8.66
N THR A 112 8.37 0.09 9.70
CA THR A 112 9.42 0.74 10.50
C THR A 112 10.70 1.04 9.72
N GLU A 113 10.90 0.43 8.55
CA GLU A 113 12.06 0.65 7.69
C GLU A 113 11.79 1.66 6.55
N LEU A 114 10.51 1.91 6.24
CA LEU A 114 10.05 2.64 5.04
C LEU A 114 8.75 3.44 5.29
N SER A 115 8.58 4.04 6.47
CA SER A 115 7.37 4.80 6.83
C SER A 115 7.35 6.19 6.17
N THR A 116 7.35 6.24 4.84
CA THR A 116 7.39 7.49 4.07
C THR A 116 6.08 7.73 3.32
N TRP A 117 5.86 8.96 2.85
CA TRP A 117 4.66 9.29 2.06
C TRP A 117 4.67 8.56 0.70
N GLU A 118 5.85 8.39 0.10
CA GLU A 118 6.05 7.69 -1.18
C GLU A 118 5.60 6.22 -1.09
N LEU A 119 5.81 5.55 0.05
CA LEU A 119 5.26 4.21 0.27
C LEU A 119 3.73 4.23 0.25
N ILE A 120 3.11 5.19 0.95
CA ILE A 120 1.64 5.31 0.99
C ILE A 120 1.09 5.52 -0.41
N GLU A 121 1.64 6.46 -1.17
CA GLU A 121 1.19 6.74 -2.54
C GLU A 121 1.33 5.52 -3.44
N LYS A 122 2.47 4.82 -3.38
CA LYS A 122 2.63 3.65 -4.22
C LYS A 122 1.72 2.48 -3.84
N LEU A 123 1.51 2.25 -2.53
CA LEU A 123 0.53 1.26 -2.06
C LEU A 123 -0.89 1.63 -2.49
N ARG A 124 -1.19 2.93 -2.56
CA ARG A 124 -2.46 3.43 -3.04
C ARG A 124 -2.62 3.18 -4.54
N ASP A 125 -1.59 3.42 -5.34
CA ASP A 125 -1.60 3.11 -6.79
C ASP A 125 -1.80 1.62 -7.04
N PHE A 126 -1.12 0.77 -6.27
CA PHE A 126 -1.33 -0.67 -6.28
C PHE A 126 -2.78 -1.04 -5.95
N SER A 127 -3.34 -0.43 -4.90
CA SER A 127 -4.73 -0.64 -4.51
C SER A 127 -5.73 -0.29 -5.60
N VAL A 128 -5.62 0.90 -6.21
CA VAL A 128 -6.47 1.31 -7.34
C VAL A 128 -6.31 0.39 -8.54
N SER A 129 -5.10 -0.12 -8.78
CA SER A 129 -4.79 -1.04 -9.87
C SER A 129 -5.20 -2.49 -9.59
N GLY A 130 -5.79 -2.75 -8.42
CA GLY A 130 -6.32 -4.05 -8.01
C GLY A 130 -5.29 -5.03 -7.44
N ILE A 131 -4.09 -4.58 -7.08
CA ILE A 131 -3.07 -5.37 -6.38
C ILE A 131 -3.41 -5.38 -4.89
N ASP A 132 -3.53 -6.57 -4.28
CA ASP A 132 -3.84 -6.70 -2.86
C ASP A 132 -2.72 -6.15 -1.95
N VAL A 133 -2.96 -4.98 -1.36
CA VAL A 133 -2.08 -4.34 -0.35
C VAL A 133 -2.51 -4.59 1.09
N THR A 134 -3.47 -5.49 1.33
CA THR A 134 -4.09 -5.69 2.65
C THR A 134 -3.06 -6.08 3.70
N ASP A 135 -2.23 -7.08 3.42
CA ASP A 135 -1.34 -7.67 4.41
C ASP A 135 -0.23 -6.68 4.85
N VAL A 136 0.32 -5.90 3.91
CA VAL A 136 1.28 -4.83 4.24
C VAL A 136 0.59 -3.69 4.99
N THR A 137 -0.61 -3.29 4.58
CA THR A 137 -1.37 -2.22 5.23
C THR A 137 -1.73 -2.57 6.69
N PHE A 138 -2.08 -3.83 6.97
CA PHE A 138 -2.47 -4.25 8.32
C PHE A 138 -1.32 -4.23 9.33
N GLN A 139 -0.06 -4.18 8.89
CA GLN A 139 1.06 -3.99 9.80
C GLN A 139 0.96 -2.65 10.57
N LEU A 140 0.29 -1.64 10.00
CA LEU A 140 0.02 -0.37 10.67
C LEU A 140 -0.74 -0.56 11.98
N LEU A 141 -1.60 -1.57 12.08
CA LEU A 141 -2.40 -1.86 13.28
C LEU A 141 -1.55 -2.30 14.49
N LYS A 142 -0.28 -2.62 14.25
CA LYS A 142 0.69 -2.93 15.31
C LYS A 142 1.48 -1.70 15.77
N GLN A 143 1.25 -0.55 15.15
CA GLN A 143 1.93 0.70 15.47
C GLN A 143 0.99 1.64 16.20
N GLU A 144 1.49 2.26 17.27
CA GLU A 144 0.77 3.28 18.01
C GLU A 144 1.05 4.66 17.42
N ARG A 145 0.08 5.57 17.52
CA ARG A 145 0.24 7.00 17.18
C ARG A 145 0.78 7.25 15.77
N VAL A 146 0.42 6.40 14.79
CA VAL A 146 0.81 6.59 13.39
C VAL A 146 0.32 7.95 12.91
N LYS A 147 1.26 8.79 12.49
CA LYS A 147 1.00 10.09 11.89
C LYS A 147 2.00 10.33 10.77
N ILE A 148 1.51 10.34 9.53
CA ILE A 148 2.30 10.64 8.33
C ILE A 148 1.72 11.90 7.71
N VAL A 149 2.56 12.79 7.20
CA VAL A 149 2.14 14.05 6.60
C VAL A 149 2.43 13.98 5.11
N ASN A 150 1.43 14.31 4.30
CA ASN A 150 1.63 14.52 2.87
C ASN A 150 2.48 15.79 2.69
N PRO A 151 3.67 15.69 2.06
CA PRO A 151 4.61 16.80 1.95
C PRO A 151 4.09 17.95 1.08
N ASP A 152 3.24 17.66 0.08
CA ASP A 152 2.75 18.65 -0.87
C ASP A 152 1.57 19.46 -0.32
N THR A 153 0.70 18.81 0.45
CA THR A 153 -0.53 19.43 0.97
C THR A 153 -0.45 19.82 2.44
N GLY A 154 0.53 19.29 3.19
CA GLY A 154 0.61 19.42 4.64
C GLY A 154 -0.47 18.63 5.39
N GLU A 155 -1.29 17.85 4.68
CA GLU A 155 -2.38 17.09 5.27
C GLU A 155 -1.84 15.94 6.13
N SER A 156 -2.38 15.79 7.33
CA SER A 156 -1.98 14.72 8.24
C SER A 156 -2.87 13.50 8.11
N PHE A 157 -2.24 12.35 7.93
CA PHE A 157 -2.83 11.03 7.86
C PHE A 157 -2.56 10.27 9.15
N ASN A 158 -3.62 9.98 9.89
CA ASN A 158 -3.58 9.04 11.01
C ASN A 158 -3.85 7.61 10.54
N GLN A 159 -3.66 6.62 11.42
CA GLN A 159 -3.84 5.20 11.10
C GLN A 159 -5.18 4.91 10.41
N GLY A 160 -6.31 5.37 10.95
CA GLY A 160 -7.63 5.13 10.36
C GLY A 160 -7.80 5.72 8.95
N LYS A 161 -7.25 6.91 8.72
CA LYS A 161 -7.27 7.55 7.40
C LYS A 161 -6.37 6.81 6.40
N ILE A 162 -5.20 6.33 6.82
CA ILE A 162 -4.32 5.53 5.95
C ILE A 162 -4.99 4.21 5.58
N LEU A 163 -5.58 3.50 6.54
CA LEU A 163 -6.34 2.27 6.26
C LEU A 163 -7.45 2.52 5.23
N ALA A 164 -8.22 3.59 5.40
CA ALA A 164 -9.28 3.94 4.45
C ALA A 164 -8.73 4.29 3.07
N TYR A 165 -7.68 5.13 3.02
CA TYR A 165 -7.02 5.57 1.79
C TYR A 165 -6.47 4.40 0.96
N LEU A 166 -5.90 3.39 1.63
CA LEU A 166 -5.27 2.24 0.98
C LEU A 166 -6.26 1.10 0.70
N LEU A 167 -7.28 0.88 1.53
CA LEU A 167 -8.10 -0.33 1.43
C LEU A 167 -9.46 -0.11 0.77
N LEU A 168 -10.06 1.08 0.87
CA LEU A 168 -11.38 1.32 0.27
C LEU A 168 -11.39 1.22 -1.27
N PRO A 169 -10.30 1.52 -2.01
CA PRO A 169 -10.26 1.26 -3.46
C PRO A 169 -10.19 -0.24 -3.83
N LEU A 170 -9.78 -1.12 -2.91
CA LEU A 170 -9.72 -2.57 -3.14
C LEU A 170 -11.11 -3.19 -3.18
N LYS A 171 -11.19 -4.38 -3.79
CA LYS A 171 -12.33 -5.27 -3.59
C LYS A 171 -12.47 -5.62 -2.11
N ARG A 172 -13.65 -5.33 -1.55
CA ARG A 172 -13.96 -5.48 -0.12
C ARG A 172 -13.72 -6.89 0.43
N GLU A 173 -13.94 -7.90 -0.40
CA GLU A 173 -13.71 -9.32 -0.08
C GLU A 173 -12.26 -9.65 0.32
N LEU A 174 -11.29 -8.85 -0.14
CA LEU A 174 -9.87 -9.06 0.16
C LEU A 174 -9.52 -8.72 1.62
N TYR A 175 -10.20 -7.72 2.21
CA TYR A 175 -9.80 -7.17 3.51
C TYR A 175 -10.88 -7.23 4.59
N LEU A 176 -12.18 -7.23 4.28
CA LEU A 176 -13.24 -7.09 5.30
C LEU A 176 -13.23 -8.20 6.36
N LYS A 177 -13.14 -9.48 5.92
CA LYS A 177 -13.07 -10.59 6.88
C LYS A 177 -11.75 -10.61 7.64
N LYS A 178 -10.66 -10.26 6.96
CA LYS A 178 -9.33 -10.22 7.56
C LYS A 178 -9.26 -9.14 8.65
N ILE A 179 -9.75 -7.92 8.41
CA ILE A 179 -9.63 -6.81 9.37
C ILE A 179 -10.36 -7.09 10.68
N VAL A 180 -11.52 -7.74 10.61
CA VAL A 180 -12.28 -8.15 11.81
C VAL A 180 -11.49 -9.16 12.64
N ALA A 181 -10.77 -10.09 12.00
CA ALA A 181 -9.94 -11.05 12.72
C ALA A 181 -8.79 -10.38 13.50
N TYR A 182 -8.34 -9.20 13.09
CA TYR A 182 -7.33 -8.42 13.81
C TYR A 182 -7.92 -7.62 14.97
N PHE A 183 -9.22 -7.34 14.99
CA PHE A 183 -9.84 -6.41 15.94
C PHE A 183 -9.49 -6.71 17.42
N GLU A 184 -9.75 -7.93 17.89
CA GLU A 184 -9.48 -8.32 19.28
C GLU A 184 -7.99 -8.42 19.64
N GLN A 185 -7.11 -8.44 18.63
CA GLN A 185 -5.64 -8.59 18.79
C GLN A 185 -4.91 -7.24 18.80
N THR A 186 -5.65 -6.13 18.68
CA THR A 186 -5.07 -4.79 18.47
C THR A 186 -5.37 -3.87 19.65
N THR A 187 -4.63 -2.76 19.71
CA THR A 187 -4.84 -1.74 20.75
C THR A 187 -6.19 -1.04 20.55
N PRO A 188 -6.76 -0.40 21.60
CA PRO A 188 -7.98 0.39 21.45
C PRO A 188 -7.90 1.49 20.37
N GLU A 189 -6.73 2.10 20.19
CA GLU A 189 -6.50 3.07 19.11
C GLU A 189 -6.71 2.41 17.73
N SER A 190 -6.12 1.24 17.52
CA SER A 190 -6.29 0.48 16.28
C SER A 190 -7.67 -0.10 16.09
N GLN A 191 -8.32 -0.53 17.17
CA GLN A 191 -9.73 -0.90 17.13
C GLN A 191 -10.61 0.27 16.66
N ARG A 192 -10.34 1.51 17.09
CA ARG A 192 -11.06 2.68 16.56
C ARG A 192 -10.79 2.90 15.07
N SER A 193 -9.55 2.73 14.61
CA SER A 193 -9.21 2.80 13.18
C SER A 193 -9.98 1.74 12.35
N ILE A 194 -10.09 0.51 12.87
CA ILE A 194 -10.88 -0.57 12.26
C ILE A 194 -12.37 -0.20 12.22
N VAL A 195 -12.93 0.30 13.32
CA VAL A 195 -14.32 0.76 13.40
C VAL A 195 -14.60 1.85 12.35
N THR A 196 -13.70 2.82 12.18
CA THR A 196 -13.82 3.84 11.14
C THR A 196 -13.85 3.22 9.75
N LEU A 197 -12.92 2.30 9.44
CA LEU A 197 -12.89 1.63 8.14
C LEU A 197 -14.17 0.85 7.87
N LEU A 198 -14.64 0.04 8.83
CA LEU A 198 -15.88 -0.73 8.72
C LEU A 198 -17.08 0.18 8.43
N TRP A 199 -17.18 1.30 9.14
CA TRP A 199 -18.23 2.30 8.92
C TRP A 199 -18.17 2.92 7.53
N MET A 200 -16.97 3.27 7.05
CA MET A 200 -16.78 3.84 5.73
C MET A 200 -17.06 2.82 4.62
N THR A 201 -16.92 1.51 4.86
CA THR A 201 -17.22 0.50 3.83
C THR A 201 -18.69 0.48 3.44
N ASN A 202 -19.58 0.86 4.38
CA ASN A 202 -21.02 0.97 4.17
C ASN A 202 -21.64 -0.28 3.50
N THR A 203 -21.27 -1.45 4.04
CA THR A 203 -21.74 -2.78 3.62
C THR A 203 -22.60 -3.42 4.70
N THR A 204 -23.41 -4.42 4.33
CA THR A 204 -24.17 -5.19 5.33
C THR A 204 -23.23 -5.87 6.33
N PHE A 205 -22.10 -6.41 5.85
CA PHE A 205 -21.08 -7.01 6.71
C PHE A 205 -20.49 -6.00 7.68
N GLY A 206 -20.06 -4.82 7.19
CA GLY A 206 -19.51 -3.75 8.02
C GLY A 206 -20.49 -3.32 9.10
N ASN A 207 -21.77 -3.13 8.76
CA ASN A 207 -22.82 -2.73 9.69
C ASN A 207 -23.05 -3.77 10.80
N SER A 208 -23.16 -5.05 10.43
CA SER A 208 -23.30 -6.14 11.40
C SER A 208 -22.12 -6.23 12.39
N GLN A 209 -20.89 -5.99 11.90
CA GLN A 209 -19.71 -5.96 12.76
C GLN A 209 -19.71 -4.74 13.68
N LEU A 210 -20.12 -3.57 13.20
CA LEU A 210 -20.26 -2.38 14.04
C LEU A 210 -21.30 -2.56 15.14
N GLU A 211 -22.44 -3.18 14.84
CA GLU A 211 -23.47 -3.50 15.83
C GLU A 211 -22.96 -4.45 16.91
N THR A 212 -22.20 -5.48 16.48
CA THR A 212 -21.53 -6.41 17.39
C THR A 212 -20.56 -5.66 18.30
N ILE A 213 -19.63 -4.89 17.73
CA ILE A 213 -18.63 -4.12 18.48
C ILE A 213 -19.30 -3.14 19.45
N ALA A 214 -20.33 -2.41 19.00
CA ALA A 214 -21.07 -1.46 19.82
C ALA A 214 -21.81 -2.11 21.00
N SER A 215 -22.07 -3.41 20.94
CA SER A 215 -22.77 -4.16 21.98
C SER A 215 -21.83 -4.94 22.90
N THR A 216 -20.77 -5.53 22.35
CA THR A 216 -19.97 -6.56 23.06
C THR A 216 -18.51 -6.19 23.28
N CYS A 217 -17.97 -5.17 22.60
CA CYS A 217 -16.56 -4.80 22.75
C CYS A 217 -16.24 -4.45 24.20
N LYS A 218 -15.15 -5.00 24.75
CA LYS A 218 -14.77 -4.81 26.15
C LYS A 218 -14.40 -3.36 26.46
N ASP A 219 -13.64 -2.74 25.56
CA ASP A 219 -13.19 -1.36 25.69
C ASP A 219 -14.38 -0.39 25.55
N ILE A 220 -14.58 0.44 26.58
CA ILE A 220 -15.75 1.33 26.68
C ILE A 220 -15.69 2.44 25.62
N ASP A 221 -14.49 2.94 25.31
CA ASP A 221 -14.31 4.04 24.37
C ASP A 221 -14.51 3.57 22.94
N VAL A 222 -13.98 2.40 22.59
CA VAL A 222 -14.20 1.75 21.29
C VAL A 222 -15.69 1.42 21.10
N ARG A 223 -16.32 0.81 22.11
CA ARG A 223 -17.76 0.49 22.09
C ARG A 223 -18.62 1.74 21.91
N SER A 224 -18.29 2.81 22.64
CA SER A 224 -18.99 4.11 22.53
C SER A 224 -18.74 4.76 21.18
N TYR A 225 -17.54 4.61 20.62
CA TYR A 225 -17.19 5.14 19.30
C TYR A 225 -17.99 4.47 18.18
N ALA A 226 -18.05 3.13 18.17
CA ALA A 226 -18.89 2.36 17.23
C ALA A 226 -20.38 2.74 17.37
N SER A 227 -20.89 2.81 18.61
CA SER A 227 -22.26 3.26 18.88
C SER A 227 -22.54 4.66 18.33
N ARG A 228 -21.57 5.58 18.45
CA ARG A 228 -21.70 6.96 17.95
C ARG A 228 -21.78 7.01 16.43
N LEU A 229 -20.96 6.24 15.73
CA LEU A 229 -20.98 6.20 14.27
C LEU A 229 -22.30 5.65 13.70
N MET A 230 -22.91 4.67 14.39
CA MET A 230 -24.22 4.14 13.98
C MET A 230 -25.40 5.04 14.35
N LYS A 231 -25.40 5.65 15.55
CA LYS A 231 -26.60 6.31 16.11
C LYS A 231 -26.55 7.84 16.13
N ARG A 232 -25.36 8.43 16.18
CA ARG A 232 -25.13 9.84 16.56
C ARG A 232 -24.30 10.61 15.54
N PHE A 233 -24.15 10.08 14.33
CA PHE A 233 -23.64 10.81 13.19
C PHE A 233 -24.77 11.13 12.17
N PRO A 234 -25.95 11.65 12.57
CA PRO A 234 -26.98 12.01 11.60
C PRO A 234 -26.54 13.24 10.78
N PRO A 235 -26.82 13.28 9.46
CA PRO A 235 -26.61 14.46 8.65
C PRO A 235 -27.31 15.68 9.25
N ASN A 236 -26.70 16.86 9.15
CA ASN A 236 -27.35 18.11 9.54
C ASN A 236 -28.37 18.55 8.47
N ASP A 237 -29.23 19.51 8.79
CA ASP A 237 -30.30 19.95 7.88
C ASP A 237 -29.77 20.45 6.53
N ALA A 238 -28.60 21.10 6.50
CA ALA A 238 -27.98 21.57 5.27
C ALA A 238 -27.52 20.40 4.39
N GLU A 239 -26.91 19.37 4.98
CA GLU A 239 -26.50 18.14 4.29
C GLU A 239 -27.71 17.35 3.77
N LEU A 240 -28.81 17.32 4.53
CA LEU A 240 -30.05 16.64 4.11
C LEU A 240 -30.73 17.35 2.95
N THR A 241 -30.73 18.68 2.94
CA THR A 241 -31.44 19.50 1.94
C THR A 241 -31.00 19.17 0.51
N ALA A 242 -29.71 18.87 0.30
CA ALA A 242 -29.18 18.49 -1.01
C ALA A 242 -29.73 17.16 -1.56
N TYR A 243 -30.27 16.29 -0.71
CA TYR A 243 -30.71 14.94 -1.09
C TYR A 243 -32.17 14.63 -0.73
N LYS A 244 -32.87 15.58 -0.10
CA LYS A 244 -34.22 15.41 0.44
C LYS A 244 -35.23 15.00 -0.64
N ASP A 245 -35.22 15.71 -1.77
CA ASP A 245 -36.20 15.51 -2.86
C ASP A 245 -35.72 14.52 -3.93
N VAL A 246 -34.54 13.93 -3.73
CA VAL A 246 -34.01 12.89 -4.63
C VAL A 246 -34.68 11.55 -4.32
N LEU A 247 -35.23 10.90 -5.35
CA LEU A 247 -35.83 9.57 -5.23
C LEU A 247 -34.83 8.55 -4.63
N PRO A 248 -35.27 7.56 -3.82
CA PRO A 248 -34.37 6.64 -3.11
C PRO A 248 -33.30 5.97 -3.99
N ASP A 249 -33.69 5.42 -5.14
CA ASP A 249 -32.75 4.73 -6.04
C ASP A 249 -31.73 5.70 -6.66
N VAL A 250 -32.20 6.87 -7.09
CA VAL A 250 -31.35 7.93 -7.64
C VAL A 250 -30.38 8.43 -6.57
N ARG A 251 -30.86 8.56 -5.32
CA ARG A 251 -30.03 8.98 -4.19
C ARG A 251 -28.92 7.98 -3.92
N LYS A 252 -29.22 6.68 -3.90
CA LYS A 252 -28.22 5.62 -3.73
C LYS A 252 -27.15 5.68 -4.82
N ILE A 253 -27.56 5.81 -6.09
CA ILE A 253 -26.63 5.91 -7.23
C ILE A 253 -25.75 7.15 -7.10
N THR A 254 -26.34 8.32 -6.81
CA THR A 254 -25.60 9.59 -6.66
C THR A 254 -24.59 9.51 -5.52
N LEU A 255 -25.00 9.09 -4.33
CA LEU A 255 -24.10 8.97 -3.18
C LEU A 255 -22.97 7.97 -3.44
N THR A 256 -23.28 6.84 -4.06
CA THR A 256 -22.26 5.84 -4.45
C THR A 256 -21.29 6.41 -5.47
N GLY A 257 -21.78 7.18 -6.45
CA GLY A 257 -20.95 7.84 -7.45
C GLY A 257 -20.00 8.87 -6.85
N VAL A 258 -20.50 9.74 -5.97
CA VAL A 258 -19.68 10.74 -5.26
C VAL A 258 -18.65 10.05 -4.36
N TYR A 259 -19.08 9.02 -3.62
CA TYR A 259 -18.20 8.21 -2.77
C TYR A 259 -17.07 7.57 -3.58
N ASN A 260 -17.39 6.89 -4.68
CA ASN A 260 -16.38 6.28 -5.56
C ASN A 260 -15.46 7.32 -6.19
N ASN A 261 -15.98 8.48 -6.59
CA ASN A 261 -15.14 9.55 -7.11
C ASN A 261 -14.11 10.02 -6.07
N ALA A 262 -14.54 10.25 -4.83
CA ALA A 262 -13.64 10.61 -3.72
C ALA A 262 -12.63 9.49 -3.39
N LEU A 263 -13.00 8.22 -3.63
CA LEU A 263 -12.08 7.09 -3.49
C LEU A 263 -11.04 7.00 -4.60
N PHE A 264 -11.42 7.18 -5.87
CA PHE A 264 -10.52 6.94 -6.99
C PHE A 264 -9.74 8.19 -7.43
N ASN A 265 -10.32 9.38 -7.26
CA ASN A 265 -9.75 10.67 -7.64
C ASN A 265 -9.48 11.51 -6.40
N TRP A 266 -8.55 11.05 -5.55
CA TRP A 266 -8.33 11.66 -4.25
C TRP A 266 -7.70 13.05 -4.34
N ASP A 267 -8.30 13.98 -3.61
CA ASP A 267 -7.88 15.38 -3.45
C ASP A 267 -8.02 15.82 -1.98
N SER A 268 -7.77 17.11 -1.72
CA SER A 268 -7.85 17.70 -0.38
C SER A 268 -9.25 17.70 0.25
N LYS A 269 -10.30 17.40 -0.51
CA LYS A 269 -11.69 17.32 -0.03
C LYS A 269 -12.20 15.89 0.07
N SER A 270 -11.47 14.92 -0.47
CA SER A 270 -11.93 13.55 -0.62
C SER A 270 -12.22 12.89 0.72
N TRP A 271 -11.39 13.13 1.75
CA TRP A 271 -11.66 12.61 3.09
C TRP A 271 -13.00 13.09 3.67
N ASP A 272 -13.25 14.40 3.59
CA ASP A 272 -14.50 14.99 4.07
C ASP A 272 -15.71 14.51 3.26
N GLN A 273 -15.54 14.36 1.94
CA GLN A 273 -16.56 13.80 1.07
C GLN A 273 -16.89 12.35 1.41
N LEU A 274 -15.88 11.52 1.72
CA LEU A 274 -16.11 10.14 2.14
C LEU A 274 -16.85 10.05 3.47
N ILE A 275 -16.50 10.92 4.43
CA ILE A 275 -17.23 11.03 5.70
C ILE A 275 -18.69 11.42 5.43
N LEU A 276 -18.92 12.48 4.65
CA LEU A 276 -20.26 12.98 4.33
C LEU A 276 -21.09 11.92 3.59
N CYS A 277 -20.51 11.26 2.59
CA CYS A 277 -21.20 10.21 1.85
C CYS A 277 -21.54 9.03 2.76
N SER A 278 -20.58 8.55 3.58
CA SER A 278 -20.83 7.46 4.53
C SER A 278 -21.98 7.83 5.47
N LYS A 279 -21.93 9.04 6.04
CA LYS A 279 -22.98 9.60 6.90
C LYS A 279 -24.37 9.57 6.26
N LEU A 280 -24.49 10.10 5.04
CA LEU A 280 -25.74 10.13 4.30
C LEU A 280 -26.20 8.74 3.89
N MET A 281 -25.27 7.85 3.50
CA MET A 281 -25.61 6.48 3.12
C MET A 281 -26.13 5.67 4.31
N HIS A 282 -25.55 5.81 5.51
CA HIS A 282 -26.08 5.20 6.73
C HIS A 282 -27.47 5.76 7.07
N TYR A 283 -27.65 7.08 6.97
CA TYR A 283 -28.94 7.72 7.26
C TYR A 283 -30.07 7.27 6.32
N TYR A 284 -29.77 7.15 5.03
CA TYR A 284 -30.73 6.73 4.01
C TYR A 284 -30.75 5.22 3.76
N VAL A 285 -29.98 4.43 4.52
CA VAL A 285 -29.88 2.96 4.39
C VAL A 285 -29.43 2.53 2.98
N CYS A 286 -28.51 3.28 2.38
CA CYS A 286 -27.94 3.00 1.06
C CYS A 286 -26.74 2.05 1.17
N VAL A 287 -26.93 0.73 1.14
CA VAL A 287 -25.84 -0.25 1.29
C VAL A 287 -25.10 -0.54 -0.03
N MET A 288 -23.78 -0.74 0.01
CA MET A 288 -22.85 -0.93 -1.14
C MET A 288 -22.47 -2.39 -1.48
N ASP A 289 -23.32 -3.36 -1.14
CA ASP A 289 -23.05 -4.77 -1.43
C ASP A 289 -22.93 -5.06 -2.94
#